data_AF-A0A2A2G6T5-F1
#
_entry.id   AF-A0A2A2G6T5-F1
#
_cell.length_a   1.000
_cell.length_b   1.000
_cell.length_c   1.000
_cell.angle_alpha   90.00
_cell.angle_beta   90.00
_cell.angle_gamma   90.00
#
_symmetry.space_group_name_H-M   'P 1'
#
loop_
_entity.id
_entity.type
_entity.pdbx_description
1 polymer ?
#
loop_
_entity_poly.entity_id
_entity_poly.type
_entity_poly.pdbx_seq_one_letter_code
_entity_poly.pdbx_strand_id
1 'polypeptide(L)' 'TSNLPFSRWGEVFGDTTIAAAMIDRIVHHAEIITTKGTSYRIRHTSIETLPSVTETGPAN' A
#
# COMPACT_ATOMS: atom_id res chain seq x y z
N THR A 1 4.42 8.55 1.19
CA THR A 1 3.92 7.50 0.27
C THR A 1 3.59 6.27 1.09
N SER A 2 2.68 5.40 0.63
CA SER A 2 2.33 4.16 1.32
C SER A 2 2.24 3.00 0.34
N ASN A 3 2.65 1.80 0.78
CA ASN A 3 2.50 0.55 0.05
C ASN A 3 1.27 -0.26 0.50
N LEU A 4 0.51 0.24 1.48
CA LEU A 4 -0.71 -0.39 1.97
C LEU A 4 -1.93 0.45 1.60
N PRO A 5 -3.04 -0.18 1.19
CA PRO A 5 -4.31 0.53 1.03
C PRO A 5 -4.80 1.05 2.39
N PHE A 6 -5.57 2.13 2.37
CA PHE A 6 -6.11 2.76 3.59
C PHE A 6 -6.90 1.80 4.48
N SER A 7 -7.59 0.80 3.90
CA SER A 7 -8.32 -0.22 4.65
C SER A 7 -7.43 -1.05 5.59
N ARG A 8 -6.14 -1.19 5.28
CA ARG A 8 -5.17 -1.94 6.10
C ARG A 8 -4.43 -1.06 7.10
N TRP A 9 -4.69 0.24 7.13
CA TRP A 9 -4.00 1.14 8.06
C TRP A 9 -4.40 0.89 9.52
N GLY A 10 -5.57 0.26 9.77
CA GLY A 10 -5.93 -0.22 11.11
C GLY A 10 -4.94 -1.24 11.68
N GLU A 11 -4.33 -2.08 10.84
CA GLU A 11 -3.28 -3.03 11.25
C GLU A 11 -2.00 -2.31 11.69
N VAL A 12 -1.72 -1.15 11.11
CA VAL A 12 -0.51 -0.35 11.36
C VAL A 12 -0.69 0.53 12.60
N PHE A 13 -1.84 1.17 12.72
CA PHE A 13 -2.15 2.08 13.84
C PHE A 13 -2.79 1.37 15.04
N GLY A 14 -3.05 0.06 14.93
CA GLY A 14 -3.63 -0.77 16.00
C GLY A 14 -5.12 -0.56 16.24
N ASP A 15 -5.73 0.44 15.60
CA ASP A 15 -7.15 0.77 15.74
C ASP A 15 -7.68 1.44 14.46
N THR A 16 -8.86 1.01 14.02
CA THR A 16 -9.50 1.49 12.79
C THR A 16 -10.04 2.92 12.90
N THR A 17 -10.46 3.34 14.09
CA THR A 17 -10.92 4.70 14.39
C THR A 17 -9.76 5.69 14.33
N ILE A 18 -8.63 5.34 14.92
CA ILE A 18 -7.40 6.15 14.86
C ILE A 18 -6.92 6.24 13.41
N ALA A 19 -6.89 5.10 12.69
CA ALA A 19 -6.52 5.09 11.27
C ALA A 19 -7.41 6.01 10.43
N ALA A 20 -8.73 5.99 10.63
CA ALA A 20 -9.66 6.86 9.91
C ALA A 20 -9.41 8.35 10.20
N ALA A 21 -9.20 8.72 11.47
CA ALA A 21 -8.89 10.10 11.85
C ALA A 21 -7.55 10.60 11.27
N MET A 22 -6.57 9.71 11.15
CA MET A 22 -5.28 10.03 10.52
C MET A 22 -5.40 10.19 9.01
N ILE A 23 -6.15 9.29 8.35
CA ILE A 23 -6.43 9.37 6.92
C ILE A 23 -7.10 10.71 6.62
N ASP A 24 -8.21 11.03 7.31
CA ASP A 24 -8.95 12.29 7.15
C ASP A 24 -8.03 13.51 7.18
N ARG A 25 -7.20 13.64 8.22
CA ARG A 25 -6.26 14.77 8.36
C ARG A 25 -5.22 14.84 7.24
N ILE A 26 -4.68 13.70 6.81
CA ILE A 26 -3.65 13.63 5.76
C ILE A 26 -4.26 13.96 4.40
N VAL A 27 -5.44 13.43 4.09
CA VAL A 27 -6.08 13.59 2.78
C VAL A 27 -6.79 14.93 2.61
N HIS A 28 -7.11 15.63 3.70
CA HIS A 28 -7.85 16.90 3.68
C HIS A 28 -7.24 17.94 2.71
N HIS A 29 -5.91 17.97 2.57
CA HIS A 29 -5.22 18.89 1.66
C HIS A 29 -4.21 18.16 0.75
N ALA A 30 -4.47 16.90 0.41
CA ALA A 30 -3.56 16.11 -0.43
C ALA A 30 -4.25 15.60 -1.70
N GLU A 31 -3.45 15.43 -2.75
CA GLU A 31 -3.86 14.67 -3.93
C GLU A 31 -3.44 13.21 -3.78
N ILE A 32 -4.37 12.28 -4.03
CA ILE A 32 -4.10 10.85 -3.93
C ILE A 32 -3.71 10.33 -5.32
N ILE A 33 -2.43 10.00 -5.48
CA ILE A 33 -1.89 9.41 -6.70
C ILE A 33 -1.67 7.92 -6.48
N THR A 34 -2.36 7.07 -7.26
CA THR A 34 -2.19 5.62 -7.22
C THR A 34 -1.11 5.18 -8.20
N THR A 35 0.03 4.68 -7.69
CA THR A 35 1.12 4.15 -8.51
C THR A 35 0.85 2.71 -8.90
N LYS A 36 1.05 2.38 -10.18
CA LYS A 36 0.96 1.02 -10.74
C LYS A 36 2.22 0.71 -11.54
N GLY A 37 2.47 -0.57 -11.80
CA GLY A 37 3.57 -1.06 -12.61
C GLY A 37 4.58 -1.89 -11.81
N THR A 38 5.53 -2.48 -12.52
CA THR A 38 6.59 -3.29 -11.94
C THR A 38 7.60 -2.43 -11.18
N SER A 39 8.28 -3.03 -10.20
CA SER A 39 9.28 -2.30 -9.41
C SER A 39 10.42 -1.82 -10.30
N TYR A 40 10.76 -0.54 -10.22
CA TYR A 40 11.89 0.00 -10.96
C TYR A 40 13.22 -0.72 -10.64
N ARG A 41 13.35 -1.25 -9.41
CA ARG A 41 14.56 -1.94 -8.94
C ARG A 41 14.85 -3.24 -9.70
N ILE A 42 13.85 -3.87 -10.31
CA ILE A 42 14.00 -5.14 -11.05
C ILE A 42 14.08 -4.94 -12.57
N ARG A 43 14.11 -3.69 -13.06
CA ARG A 43 14.10 -3.38 -14.51
C ARG A 43 15.26 -4.00 -15.30
N HIS A 44 16.38 -4.28 -14.65
CA HIS A 44 17.57 -4.88 -15.27
C HIS A 44 17.91 -6.26 -14.71
N THR A 45 16.96 -6.91 -14.05
CA THR A 45 17.11 -8.29 -13.57
C THR A 45 16.20 -9.22 -14.38
N SER A 46 16.45 -10.52 -14.32
CA SER A 46 15.57 -11.55 -14.89
C SER A 46 14.31 -11.78 -14.04
N ILE A 47 14.09 -10.97 -13.01
CA ILE A 47 12.95 -11.08 -12.10
C ILE A 47 11.82 -10.24 -12.67
N GLU A 48 10.72 -10.88 -13.06
CA GLU A 48 9.56 -10.22 -13.66
C GLU A 48 8.62 -9.61 -12.61
N THR A 49 8.56 -10.18 -11.41
CA THR A 49 7.70 -9.73 -10.30
C THR A 49 8.41 -9.86 -8.95
N LEU A 50 8.14 -8.93 -8.03
CA LEU A 50 8.72 -8.98 -6.69
C LEU A 50 8.20 -10.19 -5.91
N PRO A 51 9.07 -10.97 -5.24
CA PRO A 51 8.65 -12.12 -4.43
C PRO A 51 7.65 -11.78 -3.32
N SER A 52 7.70 -10.56 -2.78
CA SER A 52 6.75 -10.09 -1.75
C SER A 52 5.34 -9.82 -2.29
N VAL A 53 5.17 -9.66 -3.60
CA VAL A 53 3.85 -9.46 -4.24
C VAL A 53 3.15 -10.80 -4.45
N THR A 54 3.91 -11.87 -4.72
CA THR A 54 3.37 -13.22 -4.96
C THR A 54 2.80 -13.90 -3.72
N GLU A 55 3.00 -13.35 -2.52
CA GLU A 55 2.47 -13.91 -1.26
C GLU A 55 1.02 -13.49 -0.92
N THR A 56 0.37 -12.67 -1.76
CA THR A 56 -1.06 -12.39 -1.59
C THR A 56 -1.89 -13.42 -2.37
N GLY A 57 -1.88 -14.66 -1.87
CA GLY A 57 -2.81 -15.70 -2.32
C GLY A 57 -4.26 -15.34 -1.95
N PRO A 58 -5.27 -15.94 -2.61
CA PRO A 58 -6.67 -15.70 -2.25
C PRO A 58 -6.91 -16.25 -0.84
N ALA A 59 -7.33 -15.38 0.07
CA ALA A 59 -7.99 -15.82 1.30
C ALA A 59 -9.45 -16.11 0.93
N ASN A 60 -9.77 -17.41 0.77
CA ASN A 60 -11.09 -18.03 0.62
C ASN A 60 -12.09 -17.41 -0.37
#